data_AF-A0A1M6SJJ6-F1
#
_entry.id   AF-A0A1M6SJJ6-F1
#
_cell.length_a   1.000
_cell.length_b   1.000
_cell.length_c   1.000
_cell.angle_alpha   90.00
_cell.angle_beta   90.00
_cell.angle_gamma   90.00
#
_symmetry.space_group_name_H-M   'P 1'
#
loop_
_entity.id
_entity.type
_entity.pdbx_description
1 polymer ?
#
loop_
_entity_poly.entity_id
_entity_poly.type
_entity_poly.pdbx_seq_one_letter_code
_entity_poly.pdbx_strand_id
1 'polypeptide(L)'
;MRMKSKNPGFKGIIMIIIAVLISTAMMNPSPVNAAAISKGNVTLTVGDSSTLKTGTTGKVVWTSANKKIATVSAAGKVKGIKAGKTTVSVKIGKDTYKYAVNVKNADAAAIINSKWDGDFYSDKTDCRITFSLDKKSTDVILSIMNDSNIVVYSKTFNTINAKKENLLVWNGTDKNGNLLEEGYYKISVTAGTIKTDTNEFKIYVNCPFAGGTGSKENPYLISSAEQFKLVAMYNGRYFKQTSDLDFGDSVVKSLFTSDVPFTGYYDGNNKSLFNLNLSSSLFTALGTNGTLVNMNLVNATLNTDSAYIGILVRTNSGTVERCSITDGFISGNGATGLLAGDNEGLIKSCTTSGTVKSTWDYNYIASGGITGINGKTGRIILSNSSAAVLDSISTYNNSYYTGGISAVNDGSIENCTVSGEISSKDNKNSGGISGRNNSKIKNCSYTGGSSIELVGYNSGVIE
;
A
#
# COMPACT_ATOMS: atom_id res chain seq x y z
N MET A 1 -103.96 -19.56 -23.24
CA MET A 1 -104.33 -18.18 -22.89
C MET A 1 -103.06 -17.34 -22.88
N ARG A 2 -103.01 -16.29 -23.72
CA ARG A 2 -101.92 -15.28 -23.93
C ARG A 2 -100.57 -15.80 -24.47
N MET A 3 -100.22 -15.56 -25.75
CA MET A 3 -99.73 -14.30 -26.38
C MET A 3 -98.37 -13.84 -25.80
N LYS A 4 -97.34 -13.40 -26.55
CA LYS A 4 -97.17 -13.00 -27.96
C LYS A 4 -95.66 -12.84 -28.27
N SER A 5 -95.31 -13.08 -29.54
CA SER A 5 -94.28 -12.52 -30.45
C SER A 5 -93.06 -11.74 -29.87
N LYS A 6 -91.86 -11.80 -30.47
CA LYS A 6 -91.54 -11.49 -31.88
C LYS A 6 -90.22 -12.14 -32.37
N ASN A 7 -90.28 -12.69 -33.58
CA ASN A 7 -89.21 -12.68 -34.60
C ASN A 7 -89.39 -11.37 -35.45
N PRO A 8 -88.51 -10.93 -36.39
CA PRO A 8 -87.66 -11.79 -37.24
C PRO A 8 -86.29 -11.21 -37.67
N GLY A 9 -85.51 -12.05 -38.37
CA GLY A 9 -84.40 -11.63 -39.21
C GLY A 9 -83.83 -12.77 -40.04
N PHE A 10 -84.60 -13.26 -41.01
CA PHE A 10 -84.23 -14.33 -41.95
C PHE A 10 -83.71 -13.73 -43.27
N LYS A 11 -82.49 -14.09 -43.68
CA LYS A 11 -82.00 -14.16 -45.07
C LYS A 11 -81.03 -15.36 -45.07
N GLY A 12 -81.46 -16.55 -45.49
CA GLY A 12 -81.14 -17.17 -46.79
C GLY A 12 -79.62 -17.24 -47.06
N ILE A 13 -78.95 -18.35 -47.38
CA ILE A 13 -79.29 -19.54 -48.18
C ILE A 13 -78.02 -20.44 -48.21
N ILE A 14 -78.18 -21.74 -48.55
CA ILE A 14 -77.18 -22.75 -49.06
C ILE A 14 -76.50 -23.72 -48.05
N MET A 15 -76.87 -25.00 -48.22
CA MET A 15 -76.21 -26.25 -47.81
C MET A 15 -74.77 -26.37 -48.35
N ILE A 16 -73.92 -27.18 -47.70
CA ILE A 16 -73.19 -28.30 -48.32
C ILE A 16 -72.51 -29.12 -47.21
N ILE A 17 -72.86 -30.41 -47.15
CA ILE A 17 -72.16 -31.45 -46.40
C ILE A 17 -71.02 -31.94 -47.30
N ILE A 18 -69.76 -31.86 -46.84
CA ILE A 18 -68.64 -32.59 -47.42
C ILE A 18 -67.99 -33.40 -46.31
N ALA A 19 -68.18 -34.71 -46.37
CA ALA A 19 -67.38 -35.69 -45.65
C ALA A 19 -65.97 -35.69 -46.26
N VAL A 20 -64.98 -35.20 -45.53
CA VAL A 20 -63.57 -35.33 -45.90
C VAL A 20 -63.05 -36.63 -45.29
N LEU A 21 -62.81 -37.63 -46.15
CA LEU A 21 -61.95 -38.76 -45.83
C LEU A 21 -60.57 -38.23 -45.43
N ILE A 22 -60.21 -38.38 -44.15
CA ILE A 22 -58.83 -38.22 -43.69
C ILE A 22 -58.07 -39.46 -44.17
N SER A 23 -57.53 -39.41 -45.39
CA SER A 23 -56.48 -40.34 -45.77
C SER A 23 -55.27 -40.02 -44.90
N THR A 24 -55.00 -40.87 -43.91
CA THR A 24 -53.70 -40.88 -43.24
C THR A 24 -52.68 -41.41 -44.25
N ALA A 25 -52.22 -40.53 -45.13
CA ALA A 25 -50.95 -40.74 -45.80
C ALA A 25 -49.91 -40.83 -44.69
N MET A 26 -49.57 -42.07 -44.32
CA MET A 26 -48.38 -42.34 -43.53
C MET A 26 -47.21 -41.81 -44.36
N MET A 27 -46.75 -40.59 -44.05
CA MET A 27 -45.43 -40.14 -44.47
C MET A 27 -44.46 -41.13 -43.84
N ASN A 28 -44.05 -42.14 -44.60
CA ASN A 28 -42.90 -42.95 -44.24
C ASN A 28 -41.74 -41.96 -44.05
N PRO A 29 -41.12 -41.89 -42.86
CA PRO A 29 -39.92 -41.08 -42.71
C PRO A 29 -38.93 -41.59 -43.76
N SER A 30 -38.45 -40.68 -44.62
CA SER A 30 -37.41 -41.01 -45.60
C SER A 30 -36.30 -41.79 -44.87
N PRO A 31 -35.79 -42.89 -45.45
CA PRO A 31 -34.77 -43.68 -44.79
C PRO A 31 -33.64 -42.75 -44.36
N VAL A 32 -33.40 -42.69 -43.05
CA VAL A 32 -32.32 -41.89 -42.49
C VAL A 32 -31.05 -42.36 -43.16
N ASN A 33 -30.42 -41.51 -43.96
CA ASN A 33 -29.14 -41.85 -44.53
C ASN A 33 -28.15 -41.95 -43.36
N ALA A 34 -27.84 -43.17 -42.92
CA ALA A 34 -26.94 -43.43 -41.81
C ALA A 34 -25.53 -42.86 -42.05
N ALA A 35 -25.17 -42.51 -43.29
CA ALA A 35 -23.95 -41.80 -43.65
C ALA A 35 -24.01 -40.28 -43.41
N ALA A 36 -25.19 -39.67 -43.29
CA ALA A 36 -25.36 -38.23 -43.02
C ALA A 36 -25.32 -37.88 -41.52
N ILE A 37 -25.40 -38.90 -40.66
CA ILE A 37 -25.18 -38.78 -39.21
C ILE A 37 -23.66 -38.73 -39.02
N SER A 38 -23.12 -37.55 -38.70
CA SER A 38 -21.69 -37.38 -38.47
C SER A 38 -21.23 -38.31 -37.34
N LYS A 39 -20.65 -39.47 -37.66
CA LYS A 39 -20.12 -40.45 -36.69
C LYS A 39 -18.91 -39.93 -35.87
N GLY A 40 -18.66 -38.62 -35.88
CA GLY A 40 -17.51 -37.99 -35.26
C GLY A 40 -17.78 -37.59 -33.81
N ASN A 41 -16.79 -37.85 -32.97
CA ASN A 41 -16.69 -37.24 -31.64
C ASN A 41 -16.62 -35.71 -31.79
N VAL A 42 -17.36 -34.98 -30.97
CA VAL A 42 -17.36 -33.51 -30.97
C VAL A 42 -16.39 -33.05 -29.89
N THR A 43 -15.36 -32.29 -30.28
CA THR A 43 -14.51 -31.60 -29.30
C THR A 43 -14.85 -30.12 -29.32
N LEU A 44 -15.16 -29.55 -28.16
CA LEU A 44 -15.45 -28.13 -27.97
C LEU A 44 -14.53 -27.55 -26.90
N THR A 45 -14.32 -26.25 -26.95
CA THR A 45 -13.81 -25.49 -25.80
C THR A 45 -14.99 -24.93 -25.01
N VAL A 46 -14.83 -24.68 -23.71
CA VAL A 46 -15.87 -24.02 -22.91
C VAL A 46 -16.30 -22.71 -23.55
N GLY A 47 -17.62 -22.52 -23.71
CA GLY A 47 -18.21 -21.34 -24.36
C GLY A 47 -18.54 -21.56 -25.83
N ASP A 48 -17.75 -22.40 -26.53
CA ASP A 48 -17.93 -22.68 -27.95
C ASP A 48 -19.18 -23.52 -28.21
N SER A 49 -19.60 -23.51 -29.47
CA SER A 49 -20.72 -24.32 -29.94
C SER A 49 -20.49 -24.89 -31.32
N SER A 50 -21.02 -26.08 -31.57
CA SER A 50 -21.06 -26.73 -32.87
C SER A 50 -22.45 -27.31 -33.12
N THR A 51 -22.92 -27.30 -34.36
CA THR A 51 -24.25 -27.81 -34.71
C THR A 51 -24.12 -29.20 -35.32
N LEU A 52 -24.78 -30.17 -34.69
CA LEU A 52 -24.85 -31.54 -35.19
C LEU A 52 -25.96 -31.65 -36.23
N LYS A 53 -25.63 -32.29 -37.37
CA LYS A 53 -26.57 -32.51 -38.47
C LYS A 53 -27.11 -33.94 -38.39
N THR A 54 -28.41 -34.07 -38.66
CA THR A 54 -29.14 -35.35 -38.68
C THR A 54 -29.37 -35.88 -40.09
N GLY A 55 -29.20 -35.06 -41.12
CA GLY A 55 -29.46 -35.44 -42.52
C GLY A 55 -30.93 -35.66 -42.85
N THR A 56 -31.87 -35.26 -41.98
CA THR A 56 -33.32 -35.42 -42.17
C THR A 56 -34.06 -34.11 -41.88
N THR A 57 -35.18 -33.89 -42.58
CA THR A 57 -36.15 -32.81 -42.31
C THR A 57 -37.27 -33.27 -41.37
N GLY A 58 -37.31 -34.54 -40.99
CA GLY A 58 -38.29 -35.10 -40.06
C GLY A 58 -38.11 -34.63 -38.62
N LYS A 59 -39.14 -34.84 -37.78
CA LYS A 59 -39.11 -34.47 -36.36
C LYS A 59 -38.02 -35.25 -35.61
N VAL A 60 -37.11 -34.53 -34.96
CA VAL A 60 -36.02 -35.10 -34.14
C VAL A 60 -36.09 -34.60 -32.69
N VAL A 61 -35.57 -35.40 -31.76
CA VAL A 61 -35.48 -35.01 -30.33
C VAL A 61 -34.04 -35.13 -29.86
N TRP A 62 -33.47 -34.01 -29.43
CA TRP A 62 -32.11 -33.93 -28.90
C TRP A 62 -32.10 -34.01 -27.37
N THR A 63 -31.16 -34.75 -26.81
CA THR A 63 -30.94 -34.86 -25.37
C THR A 63 -29.45 -34.84 -25.05
N SER A 64 -29.07 -34.27 -23.90
CA SER A 64 -27.70 -34.34 -23.38
C SER A 64 -27.72 -35.14 -22.08
N ALA A 65 -26.84 -36.13 -21.97
CA ALA A 65 -26.70 -36.96 -20.77
C ALA A 65 -26.23 -36.14 -19.56
N ASN A 66 -25.40 -35.11 -19.77
CA ASN A 66 -24.96 -34.20 -18.72
C ASN A 66 -24.94 -32.75 -19.22
N LYS A 67 -26.02 -32.03 -18.91
CA LYS A 67 -26.21 -30.62 -19.27
C LYS A 67 -25.22 -29.67 -18.56
N LYS A 68 -24.56 -30.10 -17.48
CA LYS A 68 -23.49 -29.31 -16.83
C LYS A 68 -22.20 -29.29 -17.65
N ILE A 69 -21.96 -30.31 -18.49
CA ILE A 69 -20.80 -30.40 -19.38
C ILE A 69 -21.13 -29.79 -20.75
N ALA A 70 -22.23 -30.20 -21.38
CA ALA A 70 -22.68 -29.65 -22.64
C ALA A 70 -24.20 -29.65 -22.77
N THR A 71 -24.76 -28.57 -23.31
CA THR A 71 -26.20 -28.48 -23.63
C THR A 71 -26.42 -28.65 -25.13
N VAL A 72 -27.58 -29.15 -25.54
CA VAL A 72 -27.99 -29.21 -26.95
C VAL A 72 -29.34 -28.53 -27.12
N SER A 73 -29.48 -27.69 -28.13
CA SER A 73 -30.75 -27.02 -28.49
C SER A 73 -31.65 -27.93 -29.33
N ALA A 74 -32.90 -27.53 -29.54
CA ALA A 74 -33.83 -28.24 -30.44
C ALA A 74 -33.30 -28.34 -31.89
N ALA A 75 -32.46 -27.41 -32.32
CA ALA A 75 -31.84 -27.40 -33.65
C ALA A 75 -30.52 -28.22 -33.72
N GLY A 76 -30.14 -28.93 -32.66
CA GLY A 76 -28.89 -29.72 -32.64
C GLY A 76 -27.62 -28.91 -32.38
N LYS A 77 -27.73 -27.61 -32.07
CA LYS A 77 -26.60 -26.79 -31.63
C LYS A 77 -26.15 -27.22 -30.23
N VAL A 78 -24.98 -27.84 -30.14
CA VAL A 78 -24.30 -28.25 -28.91
C VAL A 78 -23.40 -27.13 -28.42
N LYS A 79 -23.51 -26.73 -27.15
CA LYS A 79 -22.67 -25.71 -26.50
C LYS A 79 -21.89 -26.33 -25.36
N GLY A 80 -20.57 -26.11 -25.31
CA GLY A 80 -19.71 -26.52 -24.21
C GLY A 80 -19.89 -25.61 -23.00
N ILE A 81 -20.17 -26.19 -21.82
CA ILE A 81 -20.47 -25.45 -20.58
C ILE A 81 -19.32 -25.56 -19.57
N LYS A 82 -18.83 -26.77 -19.33
CA LYS A 82 -17.70 -27.10 -18.45
C LYS A 82 -16.85 -28.19 -19.10
N ALA A 83 -15.54 -28.18 -18.87
CA ALA A 83 -14.68 -29.26 -19.33
C ALA A 83 -15.12 -30.63 -18.79
N GLY A 84 -14.96 -31.66 -19.63
CA GLY A 84 -15.37 -33.02 -19.35
C GLY A 84 -15.95 -33.72 -20.56
N LYS A 85 -16.26 -35.00 -20.37
CA LYS A 85 -16.84 -35.85 -21.42
C LYS A 85 -18.33 -36.10 -21.12
N THR A 86 -19.16 -36.00 -22.13
CA THR A 86 -20.60 -36.31 -22.06
C THR A 86 -21.07 -36.93 -23.37
N THR A 87 -22.33 -37.32 -23.43
CA THR A 87 -22.97 -37.85 -24.64
C THR A 87 -24.20 -37.02 -24.97
N VAL A 88 -24.28 -36.58 -26.23
CA VAL A 88 -25.50 -35.99 -26.80
C VAL A 88 -26.17 -37.07 -27.65
N SER A 89 -27.47 -37.27 -27.48
CA SER A 89 -28.25 -38.23 -28.24
C SER A 89 -29.32 -37.55 -29.08
N VAL A 90 -29.57 -38.07 -30.28
CA VAL A 90 -30.69 -37.68 -31.13
C VAL A 90 -31.58 -38.88 -31.39
N LYS A 91 -32.88 -38.71 -31.18
CA LYS A 91 -33.90 -39.70 -31.54
C LYS A 91 -34.57 -39.29 -32.85
N ILE A 92 -34.56 -40.20 -33.83
CA ILE A 92 -35.17 -40.03 -35.15
C ILE A 92 -36.11 -41.23 -35.36
N GLY A 93 -37.42 -41.00 -35.28
CA GLY A 93 -38.39 -42.09 -35.25
C GLY A 93 -38.19 -43.01 -34.03
N LYS A 94 -37.91 -44.29 -34.27
CA LYS A 94 -37.63 -45.29 -33.22
C LYS A 94 -36.13 -45.40 -32.87
N ASP A 95 -35.26 -44.92 -33.75
CA ASP A 95 -33.82 -45.09 -33.62
C ASP A 95 -33.18 -43.95 -32.80
N THR A 96 -32.13 -44.28 -32.06
CA THR A 96 -31.36 -43.32 -31.25
C THR A 96 -29.89 -43.37 -31.62
N TYR A 97 -29.32 -42.22 -31.93
CA TYR A 97 -27.91 -42.05 -32.27
C TYR A 97 -27.21 -41.23 -31.19
N LYS A 98 -25.95 -41.56 -30.91
CA LYS A 98 -25.16 -40.97 -29.82
C LYS A 98 -23.88 -40.33 -30.36
N TYR A 99 -23.56 -39.14 -29.85
CA TYR A 99 -22.35 -38.39 -30.13
C TYR A 99 -21.57 -38.23 -28.83
N ALA A 100 -20.31 -38.68 -28.80
CA ALA A 100 -19.42 -38.35 -27.70
C ALA A 100 -19.03 -36.86 -27.82
N VAL A 101 -19.19 -36.12 -26.75
CA VAL A 101 -18.82 -34.70 -26.66
C VAL A 101 -17.73 -34.56 -25.61
N ASN A 102 -16.57 -34.07 -26.03
CA ASN A 102 -15.43 -33.75 -25.17
C ASN A 102 -15.26 -32.24 -25.10
N VAL A 103 -15.52 -31.64 -23.94
CA VAL A 103 -15.33 -30.21 -23.72
C VAL A 103 -13.98 -30.00 -23.03
N LYS A 104 -13.11 -29.14 -23.58
CA LYS A 104 -11.84 -28.72 -23.00
C LYS A 104 -11.98 -27.37 -22.30
N ASN A 105 -11.13 -27.11 -21.31
CA ASN A 105 -11.01 -25.77 -20.73
C ASN A 105 -10.55 -24.77 -21.79
N ALA A 106 -11.00 -23.52 -21.67
CA ALA A 106 -10.54 -22.45 -22.55
C ALA A 106 -9.17 -21.93 -22.12
N ASP A 107 -8.30 -21.76 -23.09
CA ASP A 107 -7.05 -21.03 -22.92
C ASP A 107 -7.38 -19.55 -22.71
N ALA A 108 -6.97 -19.04 -21.55
CA ALA A 108 -7.24 -17.66 -21.15
C ALA A 108 -6.02 -17.08 -20.43
N ALA A 109 -5.63 -15.87 -20.82
CA ALA A 109 -4.57 -15.13 -20.13
C ALA A 109 -5.16 -14.49 -18.87
N ALA A 110 -4.38 -14.48 -17.78
CA ALA A 110 -4.78 -13.82 -16.56
C ALA A 110 -4.16 -12.41 -16.45
N ILE A 111 -4.80 -11.55 -15.66
CA ILE A 111 -4.18 -10.37 -15.06
C ILE A 111 -4.19 -10.63 -13.57
N ILE A 112 -3.01 -10.62 -12.95
CA ILE A 112 -2.81 -10.96 -11.53
C ILE A 112 -2.30 -9.71 -10.83
N ASN A 113 -2.93 -9.35 -9.72
CA ASN A 113 -2.45 -8.33 -8.81
C ASN A 113 -2.31 -8.97 -7.43
N SER A 114 -1.13 -8.83 -6.82
CA SER A 114 -0.90 -9.23 -5.45
C SER A 114 -0.59 -8.01 -4.61
N LYS A 115 -1.33 -7.82 -3.53
CA LYS A 115 -1.14 -6.70 -2.61
C LYS A 115 -1.09 -7.19 -1.18
N TRP A 116 -0.02 -6.82 -0.50
CA TRP A 116 0.11 -6.82 0.95
C TRP A 116 0.75 -5.48 1.33
N ASP A 117 0.50 -5.04 2.56
CA ASP A 117 1.18 -3.86 3.11
C ASP A 117 2.30 -4.34 4.04
N GLY A 118 3.43 -3.62 4.03
CA GLY A 118 4.65 -4.06 4.74
C GLY A 118 5.43 -5.18 4.04
N ASP A 119 6.24 -5.88 4.82
CA ASP A 119 6.97 -7.09 4.42
C ASP A 119 6.13 -8.35 4.66
N PHE A 120 6.36 -9.39 3.87
CA PHE A 120 5.61 -10.64 3.97
C PHE A 120 6.29 -11.59 4.95
N TYR A 121 5.68 -11.78 6.13
CA TYR A 121 6.09 -12.82 7.09
C TYR A 121 5.07 -13.96 7.07
N SER A 122 5.55 -15.21 6.97
CA SER A 122 4.71 -16.39 6.69
C SER A 122 3.66 -16.74 7.75
N ASP A 123 3.60 -16.04 8.87
CA ASP A 123 2.64 -16.21 9.98
C ASP A 123 1.85 -14.94 10.35
N LYS A 124 2.16 -13.80 9.73
CA LYS A 124 1.67 -12.46 10.13
C LYS A 124 1.02 -11.67 9.00
N THR A 125 1.24 -12.06 7.75
CA THR A 125 0.81 -11.28 6.59
C THR A 125 -0.25 -12.03 5.78
N ASP A 126 -1.47 -11.48 5.72
CA ASP A 126 -2.46 -11.90 4.75
C ASP A 126 -2.16 -11.28 3.38
N CYS A 127 -1.94 -12.15 2.40
CA CYS A 127 -1.76 -11.77 1.00
C CYS A 127 -3.10 -11.76 0.28
N ARG A 128 -3.49 -10.59 -0.22
CA ARG A 128 -4.67 -10.44 -1.08
C ARG A 128 -4.23 -10.56 -2.52
N ILE A 129 -4.60 -11.67 -3.15
CA ILE A 129 -4.32 -11.94 -4.55
C ILE A 129 -5.62 -11.79 -5.32
N THR A 130 -5.69 -10.77 -6.18
CA THR A 130 -6.79 -10.63 -7.13
C THR A 130 -6.37 -11.05 -8.53
N PHE A 131 -7.29 -11.65 -9.27
CA PHE A 131 -7.05 -11.96 -10.66
C PHE A 131 -8.34 -11.94 -11.50
N SER A 132 -8.17 -11.70 -12.79
CA SER A 132 -9.23 -11.81 -13.80
C SER A 132 -8.68 -12.49 -15.06
N LEU A 133 -9.57 -12.98 -15.93
CA LEU A 133 -9.20 -13.61 -17.20
C LEU A 133 -9.69 -12.80 -18.39
N ASP A 134 -8.98 -12.83 -19.51
CA ASP A 134 -9.41 -12.21 -20.77
C ASP A 134 -10.65 -12.91 -21.38
N LYS A 135 -10.77 -14.23 -21.15
CA LYS A 135 -11.85 -15.10 -21.62
C LYS A 135 -12.40 -15.96 -20.48
N LYS A 136 -13.63 -16.44 -20.65
CA LYS A 136 -14.23 -17.38 -19.70
C LYS A 136 -13.47 -18.71 -19.74
N SER A 137 -13.10 -19.24 -18.57
CA SER A 137 -12.55 -20.59 -18.44
C SER A 137 -13.08 -21.32 -17.20
N THR A 138 -12.84 -22.63 -17.12
CA THR A 138 -13.25 -23.49 -15.99
C THR A 138 -12.05 -24.22 -15.41
N ASP A 139 -12.22 -24.68 -14.16
CA ASP A 139 -11.19 -25.40 -13.39
C ASP A 139 -9.83 -24.67 -13.41
N VAL A 140 -9.88 -23.34 -13.21
CA VAL A 140 -8.73 -22.42 -13.22
C VAL A 140 -7.95 -22.60 -11.94
N ILE A 141 -6.63 -22.74 -12.01
CA ILE A 141 -5.79 -23.02 -10.84
C ILE A 141 -4.94 -21.79 -10.55
N LEU A 142 -5.01 -21.28 -9.32
CA LEU A 142 -4.04 -20.33 -8.78
C LEU A 142 -3.04 -21.12 -7.93
N SER A 143 -1.75 -20.96 -8.22
CA SER A 143 -0.65 -21.63 -7.53
C SER A 143 0.35 -20.62 -6.98
N ILE A 144 0.93 -20.92 -5.82
CA ILE A 144 2.16 -20.28 -5.31
C ILE A 144 3.31 -21.26 -5.57
N MET A 145 4.39 -20.77 -6.16
CA MET A 145 5.56 -21.58 -6.50
C MET A 145 6.82 -20.96 -5.89
N ASN A 146 7.76 -21.80 -5.45
CA ASN A 146 9.10 -21.36 -5.06
C ASN A 146 10.00 -21.11 -6.29
N ASP A 147 11.23 -20.68 -6.04
CA ASP A 147 12.30 -20.46 -7.03
C ASP A 147 12.58 -21.67 -7.94
N SER A 148 12.39 -22.88 -7.42
CA SER A 148 12.54 -24.15 -8.13
C SER A 148 11.29 -24.51 -8.96
N ASN A 149 10.33 -23.59 -9.08
CA ASN A 149 9.02 -23.77 -9.74
C ASN A 149 8.16 -24.89 -9.16
N ILE A 150 8.41 -25.30 -7.92
CA ILE A 150 7.61 -26.30 -7.20
C ILE A 150 6.37 -25.60 -6.64
N VAL A 151 5.18 -26.15 -6.91
CA VAL A 151 3.91 -25.66 -6.38
C VAL A 151 3.80 -26.01 -4.90
N VAL A 152 3.84 -25.00 -4.03
CA VAL A 152 3.75 -25.16 -2.57
C VAL A 152 2.32 -24.97 -2.05
N TYR A 153 1.52 -24.17 -2.75
CA TYR A 153 0.10 -23.96 -2.47
C TYR A 153 -0.66 -23.90 -3.80
N SER A 154 -1.89 -24.42 -3.84
CA SER A 154 -2.79 -24.17 -4.97
C SER A 154 -4.26 -24.14 -4.56
N LYS A 155 -5.06 -23.42 -5.33
CA LYS A 155 -6.52 -23.37 -5.21
C LYS A 155 -7.18 -23.41 -6.58
N THR A 156 -8.15 -24.30 -6.75
CA THR A 156 -8.95 -24.40 -7.97
C THR A 156 -10.21 -23.54 -7.87
N PHE A 157 -10.49 -22.79 -8.93
CA PHE A 157 -11.70 -22.00 -9.12
C PHE A 157 -12.54 -22.62 -10.24
N ASN A 158 -13.77 -23.00 -9.92
CA ASN A 158 -14.64 -23.79 -10.81
C ASN A 158 -14.93 -23.11 -12.16
N THR A 159 -15.31 -21.84 -12.15
CA THR A 159 -15.65 -21.08 -13.37
C THR A 159 -15.32 -19.63 -13.15
N ILE A 160 -14.49 -19.08 -14.03
CA ILE A 160 -14.13 -17.68 -14.04
C ILE A 160 -14.67 -17.06 -15.33
N ASN A 161 -15.52 -16.04 -15.18
CA ASN A 161 -16.04 -15.30 -16.33
C ASN A 161 -15.01 -14.25 -16.78
N ALA A 162 -14.99 -13.98 -18.08
CA ALA A 162 -14.11 -12.95 -18.66
C ALA A 162 -14.27 -11.62 -17.92
N LYS A 163 -13.14 -10.97 -17.62
CA LYS A 163 -13.01 -9.65 -16.97
C LYS A 163 -13.60 -9.55 -15.57
N LYS A 164 -14.10 -10.64 -14.98
CA LYS A 164 -14.57 -10.64 -13.59
C LYS A 164 -13.39 -10.87 -12.65
N GLU A 165 -13.21 -9.97 -11.69
CA GLU A 165 -12.21 -10.11 -10.63
C GLU A 165 -12.59 -11.22 -9.63
N ASN A 166 -11.58 -11.94 -9.15
CA ASN A 166 -11.69 -12.99 -8.14
C ASN A 166 -10.60 -12.76 -7.09
N LEU A 167 -10.87 -13.17 -5.85
CA LEU A 167 -9.99 -12.95 -4.71
C LEU A 167 -9.58 -14.28 -4.07
N LEU A 168 -8.29 -14.40 -3.78
CA LEU A 168 -7.74 -15.32 -2.80
C LEU A 168 -7.11 -14.50 -1.68
N VAL A 169 -7.48 -14.78 -0.43
CA VAL A 169 -6.71 -14.37 0.74
C VAL A 169 -5.87 -15.58 1.15
N TRP A 170 -4.55 -15.39 1.17
CA TRP A 170 -3.59 -16.43 1.47
C TRP A 170 -2.68 -15.98 2.60
N ASN A 171 -2.50 -16.84 3.59
CA ASN A 171 -1.84 -16.57 4.87
C ASN A 171 -0.39 -17.07 4.92
N GLY A 172 0.27 -17.28 3.76
CA GLY A 172 1.67 -17.69 3.76
C GLY A 172 1.94 -19.18 4.03
N THR A 173 0.92 -20.05 3.98
CA THR A 173 1.08 -21.50 4.24
C THR A 173 1.10 -22.35 2.98
N ASP A 174 1.72 -23.53 3.08
CA ASP A 174 1.62 -24.60 2.09
C ASP A 174 0.21 -25.24 2.05
N LYS A 175 0.04 -26.25 1.19
CA LYS A 175 -1.22 -27.03 1.07
C LYS A 175 -1.64 -27.79 2.34
N ASN A 176 -0.73 -28.01 3.28
CA ASN A 176 -0.98 -28.71 4.54
C ASN A 176 -1.23 -27.74 5.71
N GLY A 177 -1.09 -26.43 5.49
CA GLY A 177 -1.19 -25.41 6.53
C GLY A 177 0.13 -25.11 7.25
N ASN A 178 1.26 -25.65 6.79
CA ASN A 178 2.58 -25.32 7.35
C ASN A 178 3.07 -23.98 6.79
N LEU A 179 3.77 -23.21 7.61
CA LEU A 179 4.38 -21.94 7.17
C LEU A 179 5.41 -22.20 6.07
N LEU A 180 5.45 -21.33 5.07
CA LEU A 180 6.51 -21.36 4.07
C LEU A 180 7.83 -20.86 4.65
N GLU A 181 8.91 -21.43 4.14
CA GLU A 181 10.29 -21.05 4.45
C GLU A 181 10.65 -19.69 3.84
N GLU A 182 11.79 -19.13 4.28
CA GLU A 182 12.30 -17.90 3.69
C GLU A 182 12.80 -18.17 2.27
N GLY A 183 12.37 -17.35 1.33
CA GLY A 183 12.73 -17.54 -0.07
C GLY A 183 11.95 -16.63 -1.00
N TYR A 184 12.23 -16.82 -2.29
CA TYR A 184 11.51 -16.13 -3.37
C TYR A 184 10.40 -17.03 -3.91
N TYR A 185 9.24 -16.41 -4.11
CA TYR A 185 8.03 -17.08 -4.56
C TYR A 185 7.37 -16.28 -5.67
N LYS A 186 6.57 -16.94 -6.49
CA LYS A 186 5.72 -16.29 -7.49
C LYS A 186 4.31 -16.88 -7.49
N ILE A 187 3.35 -16.05 -7.86
CA ILE A 187 1.96 -16.45 -8.06
C ILE A 187 1.78 -16.80 -9.53
N SER A 188 1.01 -17.86 -9.79
CA SER A 188 0.66 -18.27 -11.14
C SER A 188 -0.81 -18.62 -11.27
N VAL A 189 -1.43 -18.18 -12.35
CA VAL A 189 -2.79 -18.59 -12.73
C VAL A 189 -2.71 -19.41 -14.00
N THR A 190 -3.25 -20.63 -13.95
CA THR A 190 -3.34 -21.56 -15.08
C THR A 190 -4.80 -21.70 -15.52
N ALA A 191 -5.09 -21.37 -16.79
CA ALA A 191 -6.40 -21.53 -17.40
C ALA A 191 -6.26 -22.23 -18.76
N GLY A 192 -6.80 -23.44 -18.86
CA GLY A 192 -6.52 -24.31 -20.00
C GLY A 192 -5.06 -24.77 -19.99
N THR A 193 -4.36 -24.48 -21.08
CA THR A 193 -2.91 -24.71 -21.26
C THR A 193 -2.08 -23.45 -21.00
N ILE A 194 -2.72 -22.28 -20.83
CA ILE A 194 -2.05 -21.01 -20.60
C ILE A 194 -1.75 -20.83 -19.12
N LYS A 195 -0.52 -20.42 -18.84
CA LYS A 195 0.00 -20.07 -17.52
C LYS A 195 0.43 -18.60 -17.53
N THR A 196 0.01 -17.83 -16.54
CA THR A 196 0.43 -16.44 -16.33
C THR A 196 1.09 -16.32 -14.96
N ASP A 197 2.31 -15.82 -14.91
CA ASP A 197 3.12 -15.70 -13.69
C ASP A 197 3.29 -14.22 -13.30
N THR A 198 3.38 -13.94 -12.00
CA THR A 198 3.85 -12.66 -11.46
C THR A 198 5.38 -12.59 -11.44
N ASN A 199 5.92 -11.41 -11.16
CA ASN A 199 7.27 -11.29 -10.64
C ASN A 199 7.41 -12.04 -9.31
N GLU A 200 8.65 -12.37 -8.96
CA GLU A 200 8.96 -12.96 -7.67
C GLU A 200 8.81 -11.95 -6.53
N PHE A 201 8.41 -12.45 -5.37
CA PHE A 201 8.37 -11.72 -4.11
C PHE A 201 9.03 -12.55 -3.02
N LYS A 202 9.63 -11.87 -2.04
CA LYS A 202 10.29 -12.52 -0.92
C LYS A 202 9.32 -12.76 0.23
N ILE A 203 9.39 -13.96 0.82
CA ILE A 203 8.80 -14.27 2.11
C ILE A 203 9.91 -14.34 3.13
N TYR A 204 9.68 -13.76 4.31
CA TYR A 204 10.58 -13.80 5.46
C TYR A 204 9.99 -14.71 6.53
N VAL A 205 10.86 -15.40 7.28
CA VAL A 205 10.44 -16.23 8.44
C VAL A 205 10.68 -15.54 9.77
N ASN A 206 11.75 -14.75 9.87
CA ASN A 206 12.14 -14.11 11.12
C ASN A 206 12.02 -12.58 10.99
N CYS A 207 11.09 -12.00 11.75
CA CYS A 207 11.05 -10.56 11.93
C CYS A 207 12.22 -10.15 12.85
N PRO A 208 13.11 -9.23 12.43
CA PRO A 208 14.21 -8.80 13.29
C PRO A 208 13.74 -7.87 14.44
N PHE A 209 12.48 -7.46 14.41
CA PHE A 209 11.84 -6.61 15.40
C PHE A 209 10.99 -7.45 16.37
N ALA A 210 10.45 -6.85 17.43
CA ALA A 210 9.62 -7.55 18.40
C ALA A 210 8.27 -8.03 17.80
N GLY A 211 7.92 -7.55 16.62
CA GLY A 211 6.72 -7.93 15.89
C GLY A 211 6.40 -6.94 14.77
N GLY A 212 5.24 -7.14 14.17
CA GLY A 212 4.77 -6.35 13.04
C GLY A 212 5.36 -6.77 11.71
N THR A 213 4.85 -6.16 10.65
CA THR A 213 5.27 -6.38 9.26
C THR A 213 5.83 -5.10 8.64
N GLY A 214 5.87 -3.99 9.38
CA GLY A 214 6.25 -2.67 8.86
C GLY A 214 5.14 -2.01 8.04
N SER A 215 3.94 -2.59 8.03
CA SER A 215 2.73 -2.01 7.43
C SER A 215 2.15 -0.93 8.33
N LYS A 216 1.26 -0.08 7.80
CA LYS A 216 0.62 0.96 8.61
C LYS A 216 -0.21 0.37 9.75
N GLU A 217 -0.97 -0.70 9.47
CA GLU A 217 -1.81 -1.39 10.43
C GLU A 217 -1.00 -2.25 11.41
N ASN A 218 0.14 -2.78 10.96
CA ASN A 218 1.03 -3.66 11.73
C ASN A 218 2.48 -3.13 11.68
N PRO A 219 2.77 -1.98 12.32
CA PRO A 219 4.09 -1.39 12.29
C PRO A 219 5.12 -2.29 12.96
N TYR A 220 6.39 -2.17 12.56
CA TYR A 220 7.47 -2.86 13.24
C TYR A 220 7.59 -2.37 14.69
N LEU A 221 7.59 -3.32 15.62
CA LEU A 221 7.64 -3.03 17.04
C LEU A 221 9.09 -2.93 17.52
N ILE A 222 9.50 -1.75 17.95
CA ILE A 222 10.85 -1.47 18.45
C ILE A 222 10.83 -1.58 19.98
N SER A 223 11.56 -2.55 20.52
CA SER A 223 11.61 -2.85 21.97
C SER A 223 13.02 -2.78 22.56
N SER A 224 14.06 -2.64 21.72
CA SER A 224 15.46 -2.55 22.15
C SER A 224 16.26 -1.57 21.29
N ALA A 225 17.37 -1.07 21.83
CA ALA A 225 18.31 -0.21 21.10
C ALA A 225 18.90 -0.90 19.86
N GLU A 226 19.15 -2.22 19.92
CA GLU A 226 19.62 -2.98 18.75
C GLU A 226 18.58 -3.03 17.62
N GLN A 227 17.30 -3.18 17.95
CA GLN A 227 16.22 -3.09 16.96
C GLN A 227 16.11 -1.69 16.36
N PHE A 228 16.30 -0.64 17.17
CA PHE A 228 16.31 0.73 16.68
C PHE A 228 17.39 0.96 15.61
N LYS A 229 18.59 0.40 15.79
CA LYS A 229 19.70 0.52 14.82
C LYS A 229 19.38 -0.12 13.45
N LEU A 230 18.43 -1.05 13.39
CA LEU A 230 18.01 -1.71 12.14
C LEU A 230 17.03 -0.88 11.31
N VAL A 231 16.44 0.20 11.85
CA VAL A 231 15.43 1.02 11.18
C VAL A 231 15.89 1.50 9.79
N ALA A 232 17.18 1.83 9.65
CA ALA A 232 17.76 2.25 8.37
C ALA A 232 17.69 1.18 7.26
N MET A 233 17.63 -0.11 7.62
CA MET A 233 17.53 -1.21 6.66
C MET A 233 16.10 -1.42 6.12
N TYR A 234 15.11 -0.77 6.75
CA TYR A 234 13.68 -0.93 6.44
C TYR A 234 13.04 0.42 6.11
N ASN A 235 13.73 1.25 5.31
CA ASN A 235 13.25 2.58 4.94
C ASN A 235 11.86 2.52 4.25
N GLY A 236 11.04 3.55 4.46
CA GLY A 236 9.67 3.62 3.94
C GLY A 236 8.64 2.79 4.72
N ARG A 237 9.04 2.05 5.76
CA ARG A 237 8.14 1.28 6.63
C ARG A 237 7.62 2.08 7.82
N TYR A 238 6.63 1.51 8.50
CA TYR A 238 6.06 2.03 9.74
C TYR A 238 6.69 1.34 10.94
N PHE A 239 7.05 2.14 11.95
CA PHE A 239 7.68 1.70 13.18
C PHE A 239 6.94 2.25 14.38
N LYS A 240 6.91 1.48 15.47
CA LYS A 240 6.33 1.90 16.75
C LYS A 240 7.19 1.43 17.92
N GLN A 241 7.63 2.35 18.78
CA GLN A 241 8.30 1.97 20.02
C GLN A 241 7.31 1.34 21.01
N THR A 242 7.79 0.30 21.69
CA THR A 242 7.04 -0.45 22.70
C THR A 242 7.69 -0.37 24.08
N SER A 243 8.96 0.01 24.14
CA SER A 243 9.75 0.17 25.36
C SER A 243 10.58 1.44 25.28
N ASP A 244 10.98 1.95 26.44
CA ASP A 244 12.09 2.90 26.51
C ASP A 244 13.39 2.20 26.11
N LEU A 245 14.27 2.89 25.39
CA LEU A 245 15.51 2.32 24.86
C LEU A 245 16.69 3.11 25.43
N ASP A 246 17.60 2.42 26.10
CA ASP A 246 18.83 3.01 26.63
C ASP A 246 20.02 2.62 25.75
N PHE A 247 20.79 3.61 25.31
CA PHE A 247 21.97 3.42 24.45
C PHE A 247 23.29 3.41 25.25
N GLY A 248 23.23 3.67 26.57
CA GLY A 248 24.39 3.71 27.44
C GLY A 248 25.48 4.66 26.94
N ASP A 249 26.74 4.27 27.10
CA ASP A 249 27.88 5.13 26.71
C ASP A 249 28.32 4.94 25.24
N SER A 250 27.69 4.01 24.52
CA SER A 250 28.11 3.65 23.17
C SER A 250 27.81 4.76 22.18
N VAL A 251 28.78 5.07 21.30
CA VAL A 251 28.55 6.00 20.20
C VAL A 251 27.50 5.42 19.25
N VAL A 252 26.40 6.14 19.08
CA VAL A 252 25.30 5.79 18.19
C VAL A 252 25.59 6.34 16.81
N LYS A 253 25.57 5.47 15.80
CA LYS A 253 25.72 5.86 14.40
C LYS A 253 24.44 6.52 13.92
N SER A 254 24.60 7.57 13.11
CA SER A 254 23.48 8.19 12.41
C SER A 254 22.73 7.16 11.55
N LEU A 255 21.41 7.29 11.53
CA LEU A 255 20.54 6.60 10.60
C LEU A 255 20.40 7.42 9.31
N PHE A 256 20.31 6.72 8.18
CA PHE A 256 20.08 7.29 6.85
C PHE A 256 21.20 8.23 6.37
N THR A 257 21.10 8.64 5.11
CA THR A 257 22.03 9.58 4.47
C THR A 257 21.23 10.63 3.70
N SER A 258 21.89 11.70 3.25
CA SER A 258 21.23 12.71 2.39
C SER A 258 20.73 12.11 1.07
N ASP A 259 21.44 11.13 0.52
CA ASP A 259 21.06 10.45 -0.73
C ASP A 259 19.90 9.45 -0.53
N VAL A 260 19.78 8.90 0.67
CA VAL A 260 18.74 7.94 1.04
C VAL A 260 18.06 8.41 2.33
N PRO A 261 17.25 9.49 2.26
CA PRO A 261 16.61 10.06 3.44
C PRO A 261 15.54 9.12 3.98
N PHE A 262 15.18 9.26 5.26
CA PHE A 262 14.07 8.51 5.83
C PHE A 262 12.75 8.95 5.19
N THR A 263 11.99 7.99 4.65
CA THR A 263 10.67 8.23 4.01
C THR A 263 9.54 7.43 4.65
N GLY A 264 9.83 6.77 5.79
CA GLY A 264 8.85 6.00 6.54
C GLY A 264 8.15 6.80 7.64
N TYR A 265 7.51 6.08 8.56
CA TYR A 265 6.81 6.64 9.70
C TYR A 265 7.33 6.03 10.99
N TYR A 266 7.83 6.85 11.91
CA TYR A 266 8.33 6.39 13.20
C TYR A 266 7.51 7.00 14.34
N ASP A 267 6.73 6.18 15.03
CA ASP A 267 6.00 6.56 16.25
C ASP A 267 6.77 6.12 17.50
N GLY A 268 7.37 7.10 18.18
CA GLY A 268 8.02 6.86 19.47
C GLY A 268 7.03 6.49 20.58
N ASN A 269 5.72 6.61 20.35
CA ASN A 269 4.67 6.16 21.27
C ASN A 269 4.86 6.70 22.70
N ASN A 270 5.43 7.91 22.81
CA ASN A 270 5.83 8.60 24.04
C ASN A 270 6.85 7.83 24.91
N LYS A 271 7.57 6.86 24.32
CA LYS A 271 8.71 6.19 24.93
C LYS A 271 9.97 7.01 24.71
N SER A 272 10.95 6.77 25.58
CA SER A 272 12.18 7.54 25.64
C SER A 272 13.36 6.79 24.99
N LEU A 273 14.23 7.55 24.34
CA LEU A 273 15.56 7.17 23.90
C LEU A 273 16.54 7.83 24.89
N PHE A 274 17.16 7.04 25.77
CA PHE A 274 18.07 7.52 26.80
C PHE A 274 19.53 7.44 26.35
N ASN A 275 20.34 8.40 26.81
CA ASN A 275 21.81 8.36 26.76
C ASN A 275 22.35 8.22 25.33
N LEU A 276 21.82 9.02 24.40
CA LEU A 276 22.31 9.02 23.02
C LEU A 276 23.63 9.78 22.93
N ASN A 277 24.76 9.07 22.87
CA ASN A 277 26.06 9.65 22.54
C ASN A 277 26.27 9.64 21.01
N LEU A 278 26.20 10.80 20.37
CA LEU A 278 26.13 10.94 18.91
C LEU A 278 27.40 11.58 18.34
N SER A 279 27.89 11.04 17.22
CA SER A 279 28.95 11.66 16.40
C SER A 279 28.40 12.48 15.22
N SER A 280 27.11 12.36 14.95
CA SER A 280 26.32 13.11 13.97
C SER A 280 24.85 13.05 14.39
N SER A 281 23.96 13.82 13.75
CA SER A 281 22.51 13.75 13.98
C SER A 281 21.96 12.32 13.97
N LEU A 282 20.96 12.01 14.81
CA LEU A 282 20.37 10.66 14.89
C LEU A 282 19.78 10.22 13.55
N PHE A 283 19.12 11.13 12.84
CA PHE A 283 18.72 10.98 11.45
C PHE A 283 19.50 11.99 10.59
N THR A 284 20.30 11.50 9.63
CA THR A 284 20.99 12.40 8.70
C THR A 284 20.00 13.20 7.85
N ALA A 285 18.92 12.59 7.38
CA ALA A 285 17.95 13.32 6.57
C ALA A 285 16.54 12.72 6.70
N LEU A 286 15.55 13.62 6.80
CA LEU A 286 14.14 13.28 6.72
C LEU A 286 13.60 13.74 5.36
N GLY A 287 13.12 12.81 4.54
CA GLY A 287 12.54 13.12 3.24
C GLY A 287 11.11 13.64 3.37
N THR A 288 10.52 14.13 2.28
CA THR A 288 9.18 14.75 2.28
C THR A 288 8.06 13.83 2.78
N ASN A 289 8.20 12.51 2.61
CA ASN A 289 7.26 11.51 3.13
C ASN A 289 7.64 10.96 4.52
N GLY A 290 8.82 11.34 5.03
CA GLY A 290 9.32 10.90 6.32
C GLY A 290 8.59 11.60 7.47
N THR A 291 8.17 10.83 8.47
CA THR A 291 7.52 11.34 9.67
C THR A 291 8.14 10.76 10.93
N LEU A 292 8.55 11.64 11.85
CA LEU A 292 8.94 11.30 13.22
C LEU A 292 7.88 11.88 14.17
N VAL A 293 7.29 11.04 15.01
CA VAL A 293 6.24 11.47 15.93
C VAL A 293 6.39 10.86 17.32
N ASN A 294 6.03 11.61 18.37
CA ASN A 294 6.06 11.15 19.77
C ASN A 294 7.42 10.56 20.22
N MET A 295 8.53 11.01 19.63
CA MET A 295 9.87 10.57 20.00
C MET A 295 10.42 11.45 21.10
N ASN A 296 10.78 10.86 22.23
CA ASN A 296 11.36 11.57 23.37
C ASN A 296 12.82 11.18 23.52
N LEU A 297 13.74 12.13 23.41
CA LEU A 297 15.17 11.90 23.61
C LEU A 297 15.54 12.52 24.96
N VAL A 298 16.21 11.75 25.80
CA VAL A 298 16.61 12.19 27.15
C VAL A 298 18.11 11.98 27.30
N ASN A 299 18.82 13.02 27.74
CA ASN A 299 20.28 13.00 27.90
C ASN A 299 20.99 12.64 26.58
N ALA A 300 20.64 13.33 25.49
CA ALA A 300 21.27 13.16 24.19
C ALA A 300 22.41 14.16 24.02
N THR A 301 23.60 13.69 23.65
CA THR A 301 24.81 14.50 23.49
C THR A 301 25.35 14.38 22.07
N LEU A 302 25.56 15.50 21.39
CA LEU A 302 26.19 15.59 20.07
C LEU A 302 27.30 16.65 20.09
N ASN A 303 28.55 16.26 19.90
CA ASN A 303 29.68 17.18 19.79
C ASN A 303 30.46 16.91 18.50
N THR A 304 30.48 17.88 17.59
CA THR A 304 31.09 17.73 16.26
C THR A 304 31.55 19.08 15.71
N ASP A 305 32.51 19.04 14.80
CA ASP A 305 32.99 20.17 13.99
C ASP A 305 32.16 20.36 12.69
N SER A 306 31.05 19.64 12.55
CA SER A 306 30.11 19.77 11.42
C SER A 306 29.16 20.96 11.57
N ALA A 307 28.78 21.53 10.43
CA ALA A 307 27.71 22.53 10.29
C ALA A 307 26.35 21.88 9.99
N TYR A 308 25.27 22.64 10.17
CA TYR A 308 23.88 22.23 9.88
C TYR A 308 23.46 20.99 10.66
N ILE A 309 23.76 20.94 11.96
CA ILE A 309 23.50 19.76 12.80
C ILE A 309 22.30 19.97 13.71
N GLY A 310 21.55 18.89 13.92
CA GLY A 310 20.66 18.76 15.06
C GLY A 310 20.78 17.42 15.75
N ILE A 311 20.32 17.29 17.00
CA ILE A 311 20.37 15.99 17.70
C ILE A 311 19.46 15.00 16.98
N LEU A 312 18.21 15.38 16.72
CA LEU A 312 17.24 14.46 16.11
C LEU A 312 17.44 14.33 14.60
N VAL A 313 17.48 15.44 13.86
CA VAL A 313 17.62 15.44 12.40
C VAL A 313 18.69 16.43 11.96
N ARG A 314 19.52 16.10 10.97
CA ARG A 314 20.42 17.09 10.35
C ARG A 314 19.63 18.02 9.43
N THR A 315 19.00 17.43 8.40
CA THR A 315 18.15 18.14 7.42
C THR A 315 16.73 17.56 7.43
N ASN A 316 15.75 18.40 7.73
CA ASN A 316 14.34 18.03 7.73
C ASN A 316 13.61 18.58 6.50
N SER A 317 13.12 17.71 5.62
CA SER A 317 12.15 18.06 4.58
C SER A 317 10.77 17.40 4.81
N GLY A 318 10.64 16.60 5.87
CA GLY A 318 9.43 15.86 6.23
C GLY A 318 8.69 16.48 7.40
N THR A 319 8.18 15.62 8.30
CA THR A 319 7.43 16.04 9.49
C THR A 319 8.08 15.53 10.77
N VAL A 320 8.35 16.45 11.70
CA VAL A 320 8.72 16.15 13.09
C VAL A 320 7.60 16.72 13.97
N GLU A 321 6.81 15.85 14.60
CA GLU A 321 5.63 16.26 15.36
C GLU A 321 5.59 15.65 16.76
N ARG A 322 5.31 16.45 17.80
CA ARG A 322 5.21 15.96 19.19
C ARG A 322 6.47 15.23 19.66
N CYS A 323 7.64 15.64 19.17
CA CYS A 323 8.92 15.11 19.63
C CYS A 323 9.50 16.00 20.74
N SER A 324 10.24 15.41 21.66
CA SER A 324 10.90 16.15 22.73
C SER A 324 12.38 15.81 22.86
N ILE A 325 13.18 16.80 23.26
CA ILE A 325 14.55 16.61 23.73
C ILE A 325 14.63 17.18 25.14
N THR A 326 14.98 16.33 26.11
CA THR A 326 15.17 16.71 27.51
C THR A 326 16.63 16.53 27.89
N ASP A 327 17.21 17.55 28.53
CA ASP A 327 18.62 17.57 28.91
C ASP A 327 19.57 17.25 27.74
N GLY A 328 19.26 17.82 26.56
CA GLY A 328 20.08 17.65 25.37
C GLY A 328 21.32 18.55 25.40
N PHE A 329 22.45 18.06 24.91
CA PHE A 329 23.64 18.88 24.68
C PHE A 329 24.05 18.78 23.21
N ILE A 330 24.16 19.92 22.53
CA ILE A 330 24.70 19.97 21.17
C ILE A 330 25.77 21.04 21.03
N SER A 331 26.89 20.65 20.43
CA SER A 331 27.99 21.54 20.07
C SER A 331 28.41 21.34 18.61
N GLY A 332 28.29 22.38 17.80
CA GLY A 332 28.52 22.37 16.35
C GLY A 332 29.37 23.53 15.82
N ASN A 333 29.72 23.45 14.53
CA ASN A 333 30.49 24.47 13.80
C ASN A 333 29.63 25.13 12.70
N GLY A 334 28.56 25.83 13.10
CA GLY A 334 27.67 26.53 12.18
C GLY A 334 26.21 26.45 12.61
N ALA A 335 25.30 26.32 11.65
CA ALA A 335 23.86 26.15 11.93
C ALA A 335 23.61 24.93 12.83
N THR A 336 23.15 25.17 14.05
CA THR A 336 23.04 24.18 15.11
C THR A 336 21.72 24.37 15.86
N GLY A 337 20.95 23.30 16.05
CA GLY A 337 19.81 23.32 16.96
C GLY A 337 19.45 21.96 17.54
N LEU A 338 18.67 21.89 18.62
CA LEU A 338 18.42 20.60 19.28
C LEU A 338 17.66 19.63 18.37
N LEU A 339 16.59 20.07 17.69
CA LEU A 339 15.79 19.18 16.86
C LEU A 339 16.34 19.05 15.44
N ALA A 340 16.65 20.17 14.79
CA ALA A 340 17.14 20.17 13.41
C ALA A 340 18.31 21.14 13.20
N GLY A 341 19.24 20.77 12.31
CA GLY A 341 20.21 21.73 11.80
C GLY A 341 19.58 22.68 10.79
N ASP A 342 18.96 22.09 9.77
CA ASP A 342 18.23 22.78 8.71
C ASP A 342 16.82 22.21 8.57
N ASN A 343 15.82 23.09 8.53
CA ASN A 343 14.41 22.73 8.42
C ASN A 343 13.76 23.37 7.19
N GLU A 344 13.44 22.55 6.20
CA GLU A 344 12.56 22.86 5.07
C GLU A 344 11.18 22.17 5.20
N GLY A 345 11.01 21.35 6.23
CA GLY A 345 9.77 20.63 6.52
C GLY A 345 8.92 21.28 7.62
N LEU A 346 8.12 20.44 8.28
CA LEU A 346 7.29 20.81 9.42
C LEU A 346 7.93 20.35 10.73
N ILE A 347 8.08 21.27 11.68
CA ILE A 347 8.30 20.99 13.10
C ILE A 347 7.08 21.49 13.86
N LYS A 348 6.38 20.60 14.57
CA LYS A 348 5.11 20.94 15.19
C LYS A 348 4.94 20.33 16.58
N SER A 349 4.51 21.14 17.54
CA SER A 349 4.20 20.66 18.89
C SER A 349 5.38 19.98 19.59
N CYS A 350 6.60 20.43 19.30
CA CYS A 350 7.82 19.87 19.85
C CYS A 350 8.35 20.70 21.02
N THR A 351 9.10 20.07 21.92
CA THR A 351 9.70 20.74 23.09
C THR A 351 11.18 20.41 23.24
N THR A 352 12.01 21.40 23.52
CA THR A 352 13.46 21.20 23.72
C THR A 352 13.94 21.82 25.03
N SER A 353 14.87 21.14 25.71
CA SER A 353 15.60 21.64 26.87
C SER A 353 17.03 21.10 26.88
N GLY A 354 17.91 21.77 27.62
CA GLY A 354 19.34 21.50 27.65
C GLY A 354 20.15 22.67 27.10
N THR A 355 21.23 22.40 26.39
CA THR A 355 22.22 23.41 25.96
C THR A 355 22.56 23.30 24.48
N VAL A 356 22.52 24.43 23.78
CA VAL A 356 23.03 24.59 22.41
C VAL A 356 24.27 25.47 22.44
N LYS A 357 25.37 25.01 21.85
CA LYS A 357 26.61 25.75 21.74
C LYS A 357 27.13 25.71 20.31
N SER A 358 27.57 26.84 19.75
CA SER A 358 28.39 26.85 18.54
C SER A 358 29.81 27.29 18.89
N THR A 359 30.80 26.48 18.55
CA THR A 359 32.13 26.50 19.20
C THR A 359 33.31 26.95 18.34
N TRP A 360 33.13 27.15 17.03
CA TRP A 360 34.24 27.14 16.09
C TRP A 360 34.13 28.24 15.02
N ASP A 361 35.28 28.62 14.47
CA ASP A 361 35.48 29.67 13.47
C ASP A 361 34.93 29.28 12.08
N TYR A 362 33.61 29.13 11.98
CA TYR A 362 32.92 29.14 10.69
C TYR A 362 32.62 30.57 10.23
N ASN A 363 32.51 30.75 8.93
CA ASN A 363 32.06 32.03 8.34
C ASN A 363 30.61 32.40 8.71
N TYR A 364 29.87 31.47 9.33
CA TYR A 364 28.45 31.62 9.63
C TYR A 364 28.08 30.84 10.90
N ILE A 365 27.86 31.54 12.00
CA ILE A 365 27.48 30.92 13.27
C ILE A 365 25.99 31.17 13.52
N ALA A 366 25.23 30.10 13.67
CA ALA A 366 23.77 30.13 13.78
C ALA A 366 23.29 29.12 14.82
N SER A 367 23.09 29.57 16.06
CA SER A 367 22.64 28.72 17.17
C SER A 367 21.16 28.94 17.48
N GLY A 368 20.34 27.89 17.40
CA GLY A 368 18.92 27.96 17.74
C GLY A 368 18.43 26.85 18.67
N GLY A 369 17.53 27.18 19.61
CA GLY A 369 17.05 26.21 20.60
C GLY A 369 16.24 25.03 20.01
N ILE A 370 15.63 25.20 18.84
CA ILE A 370 14.94 24.14 18.09
C ILE A 370 15.68 23.85 16.78
N THR A 371 15.93 24.87 15.96
CA THR A 371 16.61 24.73 14.67
C THR A 371 17.81 25.66 14.53
N GLY A 372 18.85 25.25 13.80
CA GLY A 372 19.86 26.20 13.33
C GLY A 372 19.24 27.17 12.31
N ILE A 373 18.69 26.62 11.23
CA ILE A 373 18.02 27.37 10.17
C ILE A 373 16.61 26.81 9.98
N ASN A 374 15.64 27.71 9.87
CA ASN A 374 14.31 27.43 9.35
C ASN A 374 14.23 28.01 7.94
N GLY A 375 14.43 27.15 6.95
CA GLY A 375 14.51 27.50 5.53
C GLY A 375 13.19 27.99 4.95
N LYS A 376 13.17 28.30 3.66
CA LYS A 376 12.06 29.03 3.01
C LYS A 376 10.73 28.29 3.07
N THR A 377 10.77 26.97 3.02
CA THR A 377 9.58 26.11 3.13
C THR A 377 9.36 25.60 4.56
N GLY A 378 10.33 25.86 5.45
CA GLY A 378 10.31 25.49 6.84
C GLY A 378 9.19 26.13 7.65
N ARG A 379 8.54 25.31 8.48
CA ARG A 379 7.48 25.75 9.39
C ARG A 379 7.73 25.21 10.78
N ILE A 380 7.77 26.09 11.77
CA ILE A 380 7.86 25.75 13.20
C ILE A 380 6.62 26.27 13.88
N ILE A 381 5.80 25.36 14.44
CA ILE A 381 4.47 25.71 14.94
C ILE A 381 4.23 25.07 16.31
N LEU A 382 3.63 25.80 17.25
CA LEU A 382 3.24 25.29 18.57
C LEU A 382 4.41 24.64 19.33
N SER A 383 5.64 25.07 19.10
CA SER A 383 6.85 24.42 19.63
C SER A 383 7.56 25.34 20.61
N ASN A 384 8.13 24.75 21.65
CA ASN A 384 8.68 25.50 22.78
C ASN A 384 10.10 25.10 23.09
N SER A 385 10.91 26.05 23.56
CA SER A 385 12.29 25.80 23.97
C SER A 385 12.56 26.39 25.35
N SER A 386 13.05 25.57 26.27
CA SER A 386 13.68 26.02 27.51
C SER A 386 15.19 25.82 27.49
N ALA A 387 15.77 25.56 26.31
CA ALA A 387 17.20 25.33 26.16
C ALA A 387 18.01 26.62 26.35
N ALA A 388 19.13 26.53 27.04
CA ALA A 388 20.14 27.57 27.08
C ALA A 388 20.87 27.59 25.73
N VAL A 389 20.76 28.70 24.99
CA VAL A 389 21.45 28.90 23.71
C VAL A 389 22.64 29.80 23.96
N LEU A 390 23.80 29.17 24.07
CA LEU A 390 25.05 29.79 24.50
C LEU A 390 26.03 29.81 23.33
N ASP A 391 26.04 30.91 22.58
CA ASP A 391 26.99 31.02 21.47
C ASP A 391 28.38 31.36 22.00
N SER A 392 29.42 30.75 21.42
CA SER A 392 30.79 30.98 21.85
C SER A 392 31.51 32.00 20.96
N ILE A 393 32.59 32.52 21.50
CA ILE A 393 33.43 33.54 20.89
C ILE A 393 34.02 33.03 19.57
N SER A 394 33.72 33.70 18.46
CA SER A 394 34.61 33.70 17.29
C SER A 394 35.46 34.97 17.29
N THR A 395 36.68 34.86 16.76
CA THR A 395 37.66 35.95 16.67
C THR A 395 37.56 36.74 15.36
N TYR A 396 36.62 36.40 14.47
CA TYR A 396 36.45 37.01 13.15
C TYR A 396 35.25 37.98 13.11
N ASN A 397 35.17 38.87 12.11
CA ASN A 397 34.04 39.81 11.92
C ASN A 397 32.92 39.13 11.09
N ASN A 398 32.33 38.04 11.59
CA ASN A 398 31.36 37.26 10.83
C ASN A 398 29.89 37.57 11.21
N SER A 399 28.95 37.01 10.44
CA SER A 399 27.52 37.08 10.77
C SER A 399 27.19 36.04 11.86
N TYR A 400 26.86 36.52 13.06
CA TYR A 400 26.44 35.71 14.20
C TYR A 400 24.94 35.86 14.39
N TYR A 401 24.21 34.76 14.50
CA TYR A 401 22.78 34.77 14.81
C TYR A 401 22.47 33.76 15.91
N THR A 402 21.83 34.23 16.97
CA THR A 402 21.43 33.39 18.10
C THR A 402 19.95 33.56 18.35
N GLY A 403 19.20 32.46 18.36
CA GLY A 403 17.74 32.47 18.48
C GLY A 403 17.21 31.45 19.47
N GLY A 404 16.18 31.79 20.24
CA GLY A 404 15.58 30.80 21.16
C GLY A 404 14.84 29.66 20.47
N ILE A 405 14.25 29.91 19.28
CA ILE A 405 13.65 28.89 18.42
C ILE A 405 14.57 28.56 17.25
N SER A 406 14.85 29.55 16.40
CA SER A 406 15.72 29.37 15.23
C SER A 406 16.76 30.47 15.15
N ALA A 407 18.02 30.18 14.87
CA ALA A 407 18.99 31.25 14.64
C ALA A 407 18.61 32.09 13.42
N VAL A 408 18.25 31.45 12.31
CA VAL A 408 17.75 32.15 11.11
C VAL A 408 16.39 31.62 10.69
N ASN A 409 15.48 32.53 10.36
CA ASN A 409 14.13 32.24 9.89
C ASN A 409 13.90 32.86 8.51
N ASP A 410 13.93 32.01 7.48
CA ASP A 410 13.48 32.30 6.12
C ASP A 410 12.05 31.80 5.85
N GLY A 411 11.52 30.93 6.72
CA GLY A 411 10.19 30.36 6.66
C GLY A 411 9.20 31.00 7.65
N SER A 412 8.48 30.17 8.40
CA SER A 412 7.51 30.62 9.41
C SER A 412 7.77 30.03 10.79
N ILE A 413 7.65 30.89 11.82
CA ILE A 413 7.64 30.49 13.24
C ILE A 413 6.35 31.02 13.86
N GLU A 414 5.50 30.13 14.38
CA GLU A 414 4.17 30.49 14.84
C GLU A 414 3.81 29.85 16.19
N ASN A 415 3.24 30.64 17.11
CA ASN A 415 2.72 30.16 18.39
C ASN A 415 3.78 29.40 19.23
N CYS A 416 5.00 29.96 19.29
CA CYS A 416 6.14 29.34 19.97
C CYS A 416 6.55 30.14 21.21
N THR A 417 7.00 29.45 22.25
CA THR A 417 7.47 30.10 23.49
C THR A 417 8.90 29.69 23.82
N VAL A 418 9.69 30.66 24.32
CA VAL A 418 11.06 30.44 24.75
C VAL A 418 11.23 30.91 26.18
N SER A 419 11.78 30.05 27.03
CA SER A 419 12.07 30.36 28.44
C SER A 419 13.54 30.18 28.82
N GLY A 420 14.35 29.56 27.95
CA GLY A 420 15.77 29.37 28.19
C GLY A 420 16.59 30.65 28.04
N GLU A 421 17.76 30.69 28.67
CA GLU A 421 18.70 31.80 28.53
C GLU A 421 19.26 31.86 27.11
N ILE A 422 19.33 33.07 26.55
CA ILE A 422 19.97 33.32 25.25
C ILE A 422 21.17 34.21 25.53
N SER A 423 22.36 33.77 25.15
CA SER A 423 23.60 34.53 25.37
C SER A 423 24.50 34.43 24.14
N SER A 424 24.97 35.58 23.66
CA SER A 424 25.96 35.68 22.58
C SER A 424 26.99 36.77 22.87
N LYS A 425 28.15 36.69 22.23
CA LYS A 425 29.18 37.73 22.34
C LYS A 425 28.68 39.04 21.71
N ASP A 426 28.79 40.14 22.45
CA ASP A 426 28.32 41.50 22.09
C ASP A 426 26.79 41.65 21.90
N ASN A 427 25.96 40.64 22.20
CA ASN A 427 24.52 40.63 21.92
C ASN A 427 24.16 40.94 20.44
N LYS A 428 25.10 40.78 19.50
CA LYS A 428 24.87 41.10 18.09
C LYS A 428 23.94 40.05 17.46
N ASN A 429 22.89 40.52 16.80
CA ASN A 429 21.82 39.74 16.17
C ASN A 429 21.33 38.53 17.00
N SER A 430 21.11 38.76 18.30
CA SER A 430 20.49 37.79 19.20
C SER A 430 19.03 38.14 19.44
N GLY A 431 18.14 37.16 19.33
CA GLY A 431 16.72 37.34 19.57
C GLY A 431 16.12 36.20 20.39
N GLY A 432 15.15 36.54 21.22
CA GLY A 432 14.43 35.60 22.07
C GLY A 432 13.71 34.51 21.28
N ILE A 433 13.29 34.81 20.04
CA ILE A 433 12.71 33.83 19.11
C ILE A 433 13.70 33.51 17.99
N SER A 434 14.25 34.54 17.33
CA SER A 434 15.20 34.34 16.24
C SER A 434 16.31 35.37 16.19
N GLY A 435 17.52 34.93 15.87
CA GLY A 435 18.63 35.86 15.65
C GLY A 435 18.40 36.72 14.40
N ARG A 436 17.94 36.10 13.31
CA ARG A 436 17.55 36.79 12.07
C ARG A 436 16.23 36.29 11.53
N ASN A 437 15.30 37.21 11.31
CA ASN A 437 14.03 36.95 10.64
C ASN A 437 13.98 37.63 9.27
N ASN A 438 13.86 36.85 8.19
CA ASN A 438 13.62 37.34 6.83
C ASN A 438 12.19 37.10 6.33
N SER A 439 11.35 36.44 7.13
CA SER A 439 10.00 36.07 6.73
C SER A 439 9.02 36.25 7.89
N LYS A 440 8.31 35.21 8.37
CA LYS A 440 7.20 35.40 9.31
C LYS A 440 7.49 34.86 10.71
N ILE A 441 7.25 35.70 11.72
CA ILE A 441 7.09 35.30 13.12
C ILE A 441 5.70 35.73 13.59
N LYS A 442 4.94 34.83 14.23
CA LYS A 442 3.58 35.13 14.69
C LYS A 442 3.29 34.56 16.07
N ASN A 443 2.66 35.34 16.95
CA ASN A 443 2.19 34.91 18.27
C ASN A 443 3.28 34.20 19.10
N CYS A 444 4.52 34.71 19.08
CA CYS A 444 5.64 34.11 19.79
C CYS A 444 6.04 34.95 21.00
N SER A 445 6.51 34.29 22.07
CA SER A 445 6.92 34.97 23.31
C SER A 445 8.24 34.47 23.86
N TYR A 446 9.03 35.38 24.41
CA TYR A 446 10.27 35.08 25.12
C TYR A 446 10.17 35.53 26.58
N THR A 447 10.54 34.66 27.51
CA THR A 447 10.51 34.92 28.97
C THR A 447 11.82 34.60 29.67
N GLY A 448 12.88 34.23 28.92
CA GLY A 448 14.16 33.77 29.48
C GLY A 448 15.12 34.86 29.95
N GLY A 449 14.76 36.15 29.81
CA GLY A 449 15.60 37.28 30.20
C GLY A 449 15.01 38.63 29.78
N SER A 450 15.37 39.70 30.48
CA SER A 450 14.77 41.05 30.30
C SER A 450 15.50 41.94 29.29
N SER A 451 16.64 41.51 28.73
CA SER A 451 17.54 42.35 27.92
C SER A 451 17.65 41.94 26.46
N ILE A 452 16.80 41.03 25.97
CA ILE A 452 16.85 40.50 24.60
C ILE A 452 15.50 40.72 23.92
N GLU A 453 15.54 41.38 22.77
CA GLU A 453 14.37 41.58 21.90
C GLU A 453 13.91 40.25 21.30
N LEU A 454 12.68 40.18 20.76
CA LEU A 454 12.19 38.96 20.13
C LEU A 454 13.04 38.53 18.92
N VAL A 455 13.61 39.50 18.19
CA VAL A 455 14.42 39.27 16.99
C VAL A 455 15.66 40.15 17.01
N GLY A 456 16.84 39.59 16.71
CA GLY A 456 18.09 40.36 16.64
C GLY A 456 18.23 41.21 15.37
N TYR A 457 17.92 40.64 14.21
CA TYR A 457 17.89 41.32 12.92
C TYR A 457 16.59 40.97 12.18
N ASN A 458 15.75 41.97 11.87
CA ASN A 458 14.46 41.73 11.23
C ASN A 458 14.35 42.42 9.86
N SER A 459 14.11 41.64 8.82
CA SER A 459 13.67 42.10 7.49
C SER A 459 12.31 41.49 7.09
N GLY A 460 11.69 40.72 7.98
CA GLY A 460 10.39 40.09 7.81
C GLY A 460 9.26 40.72 8.63
N VAL A 461 8.15 39.99 8.74
CA VAL A 461 6.92 40.39 9.45
C VAL A 461 6.88 39.71 10.83
N ILE A 462 6.53 40.50 11.84
CA ILE A 462 6.25 40.04 13.21
C ILE A 462 4.79 40.40 13.54
N GLU A 463 3.98 39.38 13.82
CA GLU A 463 2.53 39.47 14.11
C GLU A 463 2.18 39.03 15.54
#